data_AF-A0A660KWK4-F1
#
_entry.id   AF-A0A660KWK4-F1
#
_cell.length_a   1.000
_cell.length_b   1.000
_cell.length_c   1.000
_cell.angle_alpha   90.00
_cell.angle_beta   90.00
_cell.angle_gamma   90.00
#
_symmetry.space_group_name_H-M   'P 1'
#
loop_
_entity.id
_entity.type
_entity.pdbx_description
1 polymer ?
#
loop_
_entity_poly.entity_id
_entity_poly.type
_entity_poly.pdbx_seq_one_letter_code
_entity_poly.pdbx_strand_id
1 'polypeptide(L)'
;MGLLDSQSLLDDDAAIQVADLQWKRMLEDLSKKGKLRNCLAVCDVSGSMFGTPWEVFVAMGLLVSYLSEEPWKGKVITFSESPQLHIIQGDDLQSKMKFAEDSIGFSNTNFQKVFDLILQAAVDGNLKEDQMIKRIFAFSDMEFDEASCNDWETDYKAIQRKFTERGYGYVVPEIVFWNLRDSSSTSVTVSDKGVALVSGFSKNLMKLFFDGDDYQTM
;
A
#
# COMPACT_ATOMS: atom_id res chain seq x y z
N MET A 1 -13.18 -16.79 -40.95
CA MET A 1 -13.09 -16.82 -39.47
C MET A 1 -12.05 -15.80 -39.00
N GLY A 2 -12.16 -14.53 -39.39
CA GLY A 2 -11.09 -13.54 -39.16
C GLY A 2 -11.53 -12.09 -39.20
N LEU A 3 -12.82 -11.82 -38.95
CA LEU A 3 -13.37 -10.47 -38.81
C LEU A 3 -13.97 -10.26 -37.41
N LEU A 4 -14.55 -11.31 -36.83
CA LEU A 4 -15.07 -11.29 -35.46
C LEU A 4 -13.93 -11.20 -34.42
N ASP A 5 -12.85 -11.96 -34.58
CA ASP A 5 -11.69 -11.92 -33.66
C ASP A 5 -10.93 -10.59 -33.74
N SER A 6 -10.89 -9.95 -34.91
CA SER A 6 -10.23 -8.65 -35.07
C SER A 6 -11.05 -7.50 -34.47
N GLN A 7 -12.37 -7.60 -34.52
CA GLN A 7 -13.26 -6.60 -33.92
C GLN A 7 -13.30 -6.74 -32.39
N SER A 8 -13.31 -7.97 -31.85
CA SER A 8 -13.21 -8.18 -30.41
C SER A 8 -11.87 -7.68 -29.85
N LEU A 9 -10.75 -7.91 -30.57
CA LEU A 9 -9.44 -7.40 -30.15
C LEU A 9 -9.35 -5.86 -30.20
N LEU A 10 -10.02 -5.21 -31.15
CA LEU A 10 -10.10 -3.74 -31.22
C LEU A 10 -10.99 -3.15 -30.12
N ASP A 11 -12.09 -3.82 -29.79
CA ASP A 11 -12.97 -3.43 -28.68
C ASP A 11 -12.27 -3.62 -27.33
N ASP A 12 -11.49 -4.69 -27.17
CA ASP A 12 -10.68 -4.94 -25.97
C ASP A 12 -9.55 -3.89 -25.80
N ASP A 13 -8.85 -3.55 -26.89
CA ASP A 13 -7.78 -2.53 -26.86
C ASP A 13 -8.34 -1.13 -26.55
N ALA A 14 -9.49 -0.78 -27.12
CA ALA A 14 -10.21 0.44 -26.79
C ALA A 14 -10.66 0.47 -25.32
N ALA A 15 -11.16 -0.65 -24.79
CA ALA A 15 -11.56 -0.76 -23.39
C ALA A 15 -10.36 -0.60 -22.43
N ILE A 16 -9.21 -1.20 -22.76
CA ILE A 16 -7.97 -1.07 -21.98
C ILE A 16 -7.49 0.39 -21.98
N GLN A 17 -7.48 1.06 -23.13
CA GLN A 17 -7.10 2.47 -23.23
C GLN A 17 -8.04 3.38 -22.41
N VAL A 18 -9.35 3.12 -22.45
CA VAL A 18 -10.33 3.86 -21.64
C VAL A 18 -10.07 3.64 -20.15
N ALA A 19 -9.81 2.41 -19.72
CA ALA A 19 -9.49 2.11 -18.32
C ALA A 19 -8.22 2.84 -17.84
N ASP A 20 -7.17 2.87 -18.66
CA ASP A 20 -5.91 3.57 -18.34
C ASP A 20 -6.11 5.10 -18.24
N LEU A 21 -6.90 5.70 -19.13
CA LEU A 21 -7.26 7.13 -19.06
C LEU A 21 -8.10 7.45 -17.80
N GLN A 22 -9.05 6.57 -17.45
CA GLN A 22 -9.84 6.72 -16.22
C GLN A 22 -8.96 6.61 -14.97
N TRP A 23 -8.03 5.66 -14.96
CA TRP A 23 -7.05 5.49 -13.89
C TRP A 23 -6.17 6.73 -13.71
N LYS A 24 -5.60 7.26 -14.82
CA LYS A 24 -4.77 8.47 -14.81
C LYS A 24 -5.54 9.67 -14.25
N ARG A 25 -6.78 9.88 -14.70
CA ARG A 25 -7.64 10.96 -14.21
C ARG A 25 -7.95 10.82 -12.72
N MET A 26 -8.22 9.60 -12.26
CA MET A 26 -8.45 9.32 -10.84
C MET A 26 -7.21 9.65 -10.00
N LEU A 27 -6.01 9.28 -10.47
CA LEU A 27 -4.76 9.62 -9.80
C LEU A 27 -4.55 11.14 -9.74
N GLU A 28 -4.82 11.87 -10.83
CA GLU A 28 -4.73 13.33 -10.83
C GLU A 28 -5.67 13.96 -9.80
N ASP A 29 -6.93 13.53 -9.76
CA ASP A 29 -7.93 14.10 -8.85
C ASP A 29 -7.63 13.76 -7.38
N LEU A 30 -7.14 12.56 -7.09
CA LEU A 30 -6.74 12.17 -5.73
C LEU A 30 -5.42 12.83 -5.29
N SER A 31 -4.48 13.03 -6.21
CA SER A 31 -3.21 13.71 -5.91
C SER A 31 -3.42 15.16 -5.47
N LYS A 32 -4.41 15.87 -6.06
CA LYS A 32 -4.82 17.22 -5.66
C LYS A 32 -5.32 17.28 -4.22
N LYS A 33 -5.93 16.21 -3.72
CA LYS A 33 -6.37 16.10 -2.31
C LYS A 33 -5.19 15.90 -1.35
N GLY A 34 -4.06 15.37 -1.82
CA GLY A 34 -2.79 15.31 -1.08
C GLY A 34 -2.74 14.35 0.12
N LYS A 35 -3.75 13.50 0.31
CA LYS A 35 -3.88 12.67 1.54
C LYS A 35 -2.95 11.47 1.62
N LEU A 36 -2.45 11.01 0.49
CA LEU A 36 -1.58 9.82 0.40
C LEU A 36 -0.12 10.19 0.06
N ARG A 37 0.25 11.46 0.27
CA ARG A 37 1.64 11.91 0.15
C ARG A 37 2.50 11.17 1.17
N ASN A 38 3.68 10.75 0.75
CA ASN A 38 4.64 9.97 1.54
C ASN A 38 4.02 8.76 2.25
N CYS A 39 3.18 8.03 1.53
CA CYS A 39 2.66 6.75 1.97
C CYS A 39 3.37 5.61 1.23
N LEU A 40 3.42 4.44 1.84
CA LEU A 40 4.02 3.25 1.25
C LEU A 40 3.11 2.03 1.45
N ALA A 41 2.92 1.24 0.41
CA ALA A 41 2.17 0.00 0.49
C ALA A 41 3.10 -1.18 0.82
N VAL A 42 2.64 -2.06 1.71
CA VAL A 42 3.21 -3.37 2.00
C VAL A 42 2.21 -4.44 1.56
N CYS A 43 2.70 -5.38 0.77
CA CYS A 43 1.88 -6.11 -0.17
C CYS A 43 1.82 -7.61 0.14
N ASP A 44 0.74 -8.08 0.77
CA ASP A 44 0.46 -9.52 0.90
C ASP A 44 0.00 -10.09 -0.44
N VAL A 45 0.74 -11.09 -0.88
CA VAL A 45 0.55 -11.76 -2.17
C VAL A 45 0.39 -13.26 -2.00
N SER A 46 0.11 -13.70 -0.76
CA SER A 46 -0.07 -15.11 -0.45
C SER A 46 -1.17 -15.73 -1.32
N GLY A 47 -1.09 -17.04 -1.55
CA GLY A 47 -2.05 -17.75 -2.40
C GLY A 47 -3.51 -17.57 -1.99
N SER A 48 -3.78 -17.27 -0.72
CA SER A 48 -5.13 -17.00 -0.20
C SER A 48 -5.67 -15.63 -0.59
N MET A 49 -4.79 -14.69 -0.98
CA MET A 49 -5.18 -13.41 -1.55
C MET A 49 -5.79 -13.57 -2.96
N PHE A 50 -5.54 -14.68 -3.68
CA PHE A 50 -6.06 -14.85 -5.04
C PHE A 50 -7.58 -14.66 -5.14
N GLY A 51 -8.01 -13.92 -6.15
CA GLY A 51 -9.39 -13.50 -6.35
C GLY A 51 -9.60 -12.05 -5.93
N THR A 52 -10.74 -11.74 -5.30
CA THR A 52 -11.10 -10.35 -4.96
C THR A 52 -10.10 -9.64 -4.03
N PRO A 53 -9.53 -10.27 -2.98
CA PRO A 53 -8.54 -9.59 -2.13
C PRO A 53 -7.30 -9.14 -2.90
N TRP A 54 -6.81 -9.96 -3.83
CA TRP A 54 -5.71 -9.65 -4.73
C TRP A 54 -6.02 -8.44 -5.60
N GLU A 55 -7.19 -8.44 -6.26
CA GLU A 55 -7.61 -7.33 -7.12
C GLU A 55 -7.69 -6.01 -6.35
N VAL A 56 -8.25 -6.04 -5.14
CA VAL A 56 -8.34 -4.87 -4.25
C VAL A 56 -6.95 -4.41 -3.83
N PHE A 57 -6.09 -5.35 -3.44
CA PHE A 57 -4.70 -5.06 -3.08
C PHE A 57 -3.95 -4.41 -4.25
N VAL A 58 -3.98 -4.99 -5.45
CA VAL A 58 -3.28 -4.46 -6.62
C VAL A 58 -3.76 -3.04 -6.91
N ALA A 59 -5.07 -2.80 -6.91
CA ALA A 59 -5.62 -1.46 -7.11
C ALA A 59 -5.16 -0.47 -6.03
N MET A 60 -5.24 -0.84 -4.75
CA MET A 60 -4.90 0.02 -3.61
C MET A 60 -3.39 0.26 -3.47
N GLY A 61 -2.58 -0.78 -3.63
CA GLY A 61 -1.12 -0.73 -3.57
C GLY A 61 -0.57 0.16 -4.67
N LEU A 62 -1.08 0.03 -5.90
CA LEU A 62 -0.75 0.94 -7.00
C LEU A 62 -1.18 2.37 -6.68
N LEU A 63 -2.39 2.58 -6.14
CA LEU A 63 -2.90 3.89 -5.77
C LEU A 63 -2.00 4.59 -4.74
N VAL A 64 -1.72 3.93 -3.62
CA VAL A 64 -0.83 4.44 -2.56
C VAL A 64 0.54 4.76 -3.15
N SER A 65 1.09 3.86 -3.96
CA SER A 65 2.41 4.02 -4.55
C SER A 65 2.50 5.23 -5.49
N TYR A 66 1.51 5.43 -6.37
CA TYR A 66 1.54 6.52 -7.35
C TYR A 66 1.07 7.87 -6.82
N LEU A 67 0.29 7.89 -5.73
CA LEU A 67 -0.10 9.11 -5.03
C LEU A 67 0.94 9.60 -4.01
N SER A 68 1.90 8.74 -3.67
CA SER A 68 3.07 9.14 -2.89
C SER A 68 3.97 10.08 -3.70
N GLU A 69 4.79 10.86 -3.00
CA GLU A 69 5.72 11.80 -3.60
C GLU A 69 7.11 11.16 -3.75
N GLU A 70 7.98 11.80 -4.53
CA GLU A 70 9.39 11.40 -4.57
C GLU A 70 10.03 11.56 -3.19
N PRO A 71 10.87 10.60 -2.74
CA PRO A 71 11.44 9.49 -3.51
C PRO A 71 10.64 8.18 -3.46
N TRP A 72 9.43 8.17 -2.91
CA TRP A 72 8.67 6.95 -2.63
C TRP A 72 7.68 6.57 -3.73
N LYS A 73 7.39 7.53 -4.61
CA LYS A 73 6.48 7.34 -5.73
C LYS A 73 6.85 6.12 -6.57
N GLY A 74 5.85 5.29 -6.87
CA GLY A 74 6.02 4.08 -7.68
C GLY A 74 6.76 2.94 -6.96
N LYS A 75 7.02 3.06 -5.65
CA LYS A 75 7.62 1.99 -4.83
C LYS A 75 6.60 1.26 -3.98
N VAL A 76 6.90 -0.01 -3.69
CA VAL A 76 6.15 -0.90 -2.80
C VAL A 76 7.10 -1.81 -2.03
N ILE A 77 6.70 -2.30 -0.87
CA ILE A 77 7.45 -3.32 -0.12
C ILE A 77 6.70 -4.65 -0.13
N THR A 78 7.42 -5.74 -0.30
CA THR A 78 6.85 -7.09 -0.25
C THR A 78 6.49 -7.51 1.18
N PHE A 79 5.35 -8.18 1.34
CA PHE A 79 4.93 -8.77 2.62
C PHE A 79 5.58 -10.15 2.77
N SER A 80 6.74 -10.21 3.42
CA SER A 80 7.45 -11.46 3.66
C SER A 80 8.42 -11.34 4.85
N GLU A 81 9.01 -12.48 5.26
CA GLU A 81 10.00 -12.52 6.33
C GLU A 81 11.30 -11.78 5.94
N SER A 82 11.55 -11.67 4.64
CA SER A 82 12.67 -10.92 4.05
C SER A 82 12.13 -9.90 3.05
N PRO A 83 11.48 -8.83 3.55
CA PRO A 83 10.84 -7.84 2.69
C PRO A 83 11.85 -7.17 1.77
N GLN A 84 11.40 -6.74 0.60
CA GLN A 84 12.20 -6.03 -0.40
C GLN A 84 11.45 -4.80 -0.89
N LEU A 85 12.18 -3.71 -1.13
CA LEU A 85 11.64 -2.48 -1.74
C LEU A 85 11.74 -2.59 -3.26
N HIS A 86 10.60 -2.63 -3.94
CA HIS A 86 10.51 -2.71 -5.39
C HIS A 86 10.02 -1.40 -5.98
N ILE A 87 10.50 -1.09 -7.19
CA ILE A 87 9.90 -0.07 -8.06
C ILE A 87 8.99 -0.80 -9.02
N ILE A 88 7.71 -0.44 -9.03
CA ILE A 88 6.71 -1.00 -9.95
C ILE A 88 7.13 -0.68 -11.39
N GLN A 89 7.29 -1.74 -12.19
CA GLN A 89 7.61 -1.63 -13.61
C GLN A 89 6.34 -1.70 -14.47
N GLY A 90 6.43 -1.22 -15.72
CA GLY A 90 5.33 -1.24 -16.69
C GLY A 90 4.82 0.15 -17.06
N ASP A 91 4.33 0.30 -18.29
CA ASP A 91 3.87 1.58 -18.85
C ASP A 91 2.35 1.76 -18.70
N ASP A 92 1.61 0.66 -18.68
CA ASP A 92 0.16 0.60 -18.58
C ASP A 92 -0.28 -0.15 -17.31
N LEU A 93 -1.57 -0.11 -17.00
CA LEU A 93 -2.11 -0.79 -15.81
C LEU A 93 -1.84 -2.30 -15.85
N GLN A 94 -2.02 -2.95 -17.01
CA GLN A 94 -1.89 -4.40 -17.14
C GLN A 94 -0.47 -4.90 -16.83
N SER A 95 0.55 -4.25 -17.39
CA SER A 95 1.95 -4.56 -17.14
C SER A 95 2.35 -4.33 -15.68
N LYS A 96 1.78 -3.32 -15.01
CA LYS A 96 1.98 -3.07 -13.57
C LYS A 96 1.35 -4.16 -12.71
N MET A 97 0.14 -4.61 -13.05
CA MET A 97 -0.52 -5.73 -12.37
C MET A 97 0.32 -7.00 -12.51
N LYS A 98 0.79 -7.29 -13.72
CA LYS A 98 1.65 -8.45 -13.98
C LYS A 98 2.97 -8.39 -13.20
N PHE A 99 3.60 -7.22 -13.10
CA PHE A 99 4.79 -7.07 -12.26
C PHE A 99 4.51 -7.44 -10.80
N ALA A 100 3.35 -7.07 -10.26
CA ALA A 100 2.96 -7.43 -8.90
C ALA A 100 2.75 -8.95 -8.74
N GLU A 101 2.21 -9.63 -9.76
CA GLU A 101 2.03 -11.09 -9.79
C GLU A 101 3.36 -11.84 -9.81
N ASP A 102 4.30 -11.42 -10.66
CA ASP A 102 5.53 -12.17 -10.93
C ASP A 102 6.62 -11.98 -9.83
N SER A 103 6.57 -10.88 -9.08
CA SER A 103 7.73 -10.40 -8.30
C SER A 103 7.76 -10.81 -6.83
N ILE A 104 6.78 -11.55 -6.30
CA ILE A 104 6.57 -11.57 -4.85
C ILE A 104 6.25 -12.99 -4.32
N GLY A 105 7.05 -13.42 -3.33
CA GLY A 105 6.95 -14.74 -2.68
C GLY A 105 6.07 -14.76 -1.43
N PHE A 106 5.75 -15.96 -0.95
CA PHE A 106 4.88 -16.24 0.20
C PHE A 106 5.67 -16.22 1.53
N SER A 107 5.16 -15.53 2.57
CA SER A 107 5.42 -15.78 4.02
C SER A 107 4.66 -14.77 4.91
N ASN A 108 4.71 -14.95 6.24
CA ASN A 108 4.42 -13.90 7.23
C ASN A 108 5.37 -12.70 7.05
N THR A 109 5.04 -11.53 7.59
CA THR A 109 5.89 -10.33 7.48
C THR A 109 6.68 -10.03 8.72
N ASN A 110 7.94 -9.67 8.50
CA ASN A 110 8.77 -9.05 9.50
C ASN A 110 8.66 -7.52 9.39
N PHE A 111 7.73 -6.92 10.14
CA PHE A 111 7.51 -5.48 10.10
C PHE A 111 8.73 -4.68 10.53
N GLN A 112 9.53 -5.17 11.49
CA GLN A 112 10.78 -4.51 11.86
C GLN A 112 11.70 -4.32 10.64
N LYS A 113 11.83 -5.32 9.77
CA LYS A 113 12.62 -5.22 8.53
C LYS A 113 12.00 -4.27 7.49
N VAL A 114 10.66 -4.16 7.43
CA VAL A 114 9.99 -3.15 6.58
C VAL A 114 10.41 -1.75 7.00
N PHE A 115 10.40 -1.46 8.30
CA PHE A 115 10.86 -0.18 8.84
C PHE A 115 12.36 0.02 8.64
N ASP A 116 13.18 -1.04 8.75
CA ASP A 116 14.61 -0.97 8.46
C ASP A 116 14.89 -0.58 6.99
N LEU A 117 14.10 -1.09 6.02
CA LEU A 117 14.22 -0.70 4.61
C LEU A 117 13.91 0.79 4.40
N ILE A 118 12.85 1.29 5.03
CA ILE A 118 12.47 2.71 4.97
C ILE A 118 13.57 3.58 5.57
N LEU A 119 14.08 3.19 6.74
CA LEU A 119 15.15 3.91 7.42
C LEU A 119 16.45 3.89 6.59
N GLN A 120 16.78 2.75 5.99
CA GLN A 120 17.96 2.62 5.14
C GLN A 120 17.84 3.54 3.90
N ALA A 121 16.71 3.51 3.20
CA ALA A 121 16.46 4.41 2.07
C ALA A 121 16.48 5.89 2.48
N ALA A 122 15.99 6.21 3.69
CA ALA A 122 16.05 7.56 4.23
C ALA A 122 17.47 8.04 4.50
N VAL A 123 18.29 7.19 5.12
CA VAL A 123 19.70 7.47 5.41
C VAL A 123 20.50 7.61 4.11
N ASP A 124 20.34 6.66 3.18
CA ASP A 124 21.08 6.66 1.91
C ASP A 124 20.69 7.84 1.02
N GLY A 125 19.42 8.25 1.05
CA GLY A 125 18.91 9.41 0.34
C GLY A 125 19.15 10.74 1.05
N ASN A 126 19.65 10.73 2.29
CA ASN A 126 19.73 11.89 3.18
C ASN A 126 18.41 12.70 3.20
N LEU A 127 17.30 11.97 3.42
CA LEU A 127 15.97 12.53 3.32
C LEU A 127 15.68 13.52 4.43
N LYS A 128 14.92 14.56 4.10
CA LYS A 128 14.38 15.49 5.08
C LYS A 128 13.13 14.92 5.73
N GLU A 129 12.78 15.47 6.88
CA GLU A 129 11.54 15.18 7.61
C GLU A 129 10.29 15.16 6.71
N ASP A 130 10.14 16.18 5.86
CA ASP A 130 9.00 16.34 4.97
C ASP A 130 8.97 15.33 3.82
N GLN A 131 10.08 14.62 3.58
CA GLN A 131 10.20 13.55 2.59
C GLN A 131 10.06 12.15 3.21
N MET A 132 10.00 12.04 4.54
CA MET A 132 9.87 10.73 5.20
C MET A 132 8.48 10.14 4.99
N ILE A 133 8.43 8.81 4.92
CA ILE A 133 7.15 8.08 4.97
C ILE A 133 6.44 8.42 6.27
N LYS A 134 5.20 8.86 6.15
CA LYS A 134 4.33 9.17 7.30
C LYS A 134 3.50 7.96 7.69
N ARG A 135 3.07 7.18 6.69
CA ARG A 135 2.16 6.07 6.88
C ARG A 135 2.46 4.90 5.95
N ILE A 136 2.44 3.71 6.52
CA ILE A 136 2.55 2.45 5.83
C ILE A 136 1.17 1.81 5.78
N PHE A 137 0.74 1.35 4.62
CA PHE A 137 -0.48 0.57 4.45
C PHE A 137 -0.12 -0.89 4.18
N ALA A 138 -0.33 -1.75 5.16
CA ALA A 138 -0.13 -3.19 5.02
C ALA A 138 -1.47 -3.86 4.71
N PHE A 139 -1.59 -4.43 3.52
CA PHE A 139 -2.80 -5.13 3.08
C PHE A 139 -2.56 -6.63 3.20
N SER A 140 -3.45 -7.35 3.89
CA SER A 140 -3.38 -8.81 4.10
C SER A 140 -4.79 -9.39 4.31
N ASP A 141 -4.96 -10.70 4.16
CA ASP A 141 -6.19 -11.44 4.52
C ASP A 141 -6.09 -12.16 5.88
N MET A 142 -5.00 -11.92 6.61
CA MET A 142 -4.71 -12.45 7.94
C MET A 142 -5.01 -11.40 9.04
N GLU A 143 -5.20 -11.87 10.27
CA GLU A 143 -5.18 -10.97 11.43
C GLU A 143 -3.75 -10.49 11.71
N PHE A 144 -3.60 -9.29 12.26
CA PHE A 144 -2.29 -8.64 12.41
C PHE A 144 -1.30 -9.44 13.27
N ASP A 145 -1.81 -10.08 14.33
CA ASP A 145 -1.03 -10.92 15.24
C ASP A 145 -0.57 -12.22 14.58
N GLU A 146 -1.35 -12.77 13.66
CA GLU A 146 -0.96 -13.93 12.83
C GLU A 146 0.05 -13.54 11.75
N ALA A 147 -0.10 -12.35 11.17
CA ALA A 147 0.69 -11.88 10.05
C ALA A 147 2.07 -11.34 10.47
N SER A 148 2.22 -10.89 11.71
CA SER A 148 3.48 -10.43 12.29
C SER A 148 4.34 -11.58 12.78
N CYS A 149 5.61 -11.64 12.37
CA CYS A 149 6.55 -12.64 12.89
C CYS A 149 6.89 -12.48 14.38
N ASN A 150 6.71 -11.29 14.95
CA ASN A 150 7.08 -10.97 16.33
C ASN A 150 5.96 -10.22 17.07
N ASP A 151 6.12 -10.09 18.39
CA ASP A 151 5.32 -9.18 19.21
C ASP A 151 5.49 -7.71 18.77
N TRP A 152 4.38 -7.07 18.38
CA TRP A 152 4.41 -5.70 17.85
C TRP A 152 4.91 -4.67 18.86
N GLU A 153 4.62 -4.82 20.15
CA GLU A 153 5.08 -3.84 21.13
C GLU A 153 6.62 -3.83 21.22
N THR A 154 7.20 -5.02 21.23
CA THR A 154 8.65 -5.20 21.24
C THR A 154 9.27 -4.66 19.95
N ASP A 155 8.68 -4.98 18.80
CA ASP A 155 9.15 -4.48 17.51
C ASP A 155 9.04 -2.97 17.40
N TYR A 156 7.92 -2.38 17.82
CA TYR A 156 7.70 -0.94 17.76
C TYR A 156 8.71 -0.16 18.60
N LYS A 157 9.02 -0.62 19.82
CA LYS A 157 10.08 -0.02 20.64
C LYS A 157 11.45 -0.12 19.98
N ALA A 158 11.76 -1.26 19.35
CA ALA A 158 13.00 -1.43 18.62
C ALA A 158 13.10 -0.50 17.40
N ILE A 159 12.01 -0.35 16.64
CA ILE A 159 11.88 0.57 15.51
C ILE A 159 12.14 2.01 15.96
N GLN A 160 11.42 2.48 17.00
CA GLN A 160 11.59 3.83 17.53
C GLN A 160 13.04 4.11 17.95
N ARG A 161 13.70 3.14 18.59
CA ARG A 161 15.12 3.25 18.96
C ARG A 161 16.01 3.42 17.72
N LYS A 162 15.88 2.55 16.72
CA LYS A 162 16.68 2.61 15.48
C LYS A 162 16.51 3.94 14.74
N PHE A 163 15.27 4.42 14.62
CA PHE A 163 14.98 5.71 13.99
C PHE A 163 15.63 6.86 14.77
N THR A 164 15.52 6.85 16.10
CA THR A 164 16.14 7.86 16.97
C THR A 164 17.66 7.89 16.82
N GLU A 165 18.32 6.73 16.84
CA GLU A 165 19.77 6.59 16.68
C GLU A 165 20.28 7.12 15.34
N ARG A 166 19.45 7.09 14.29
CA ARG A 166 19.76 7.60 12.95
C ARG A 166 19.31 9.05 12.71
N GLY A 167 18.77 9.73 13.73
CA GLY A 167 18.33 11.13 13.63
C GLY A 167 16.90 11.33 13.10
N TYR A 168 16.11 10.26 12.99
CA TYR A 168 14.73 10.26 12.46
C TYR A 168 13.68 9.92 13.53
N GLY A 169 14.02 10.02 14.82
CA GLY A 169 13.15 9.57 15.92
C GLY A 169 11.80 10.30 16.04
N TYR A 170 11.66 11.48 15.42
CA TYR A 170 10.43 12.28 15.41
C TYR A 170 9.53 11.98 14.18
N VAL A 171 10.01 11.15 13.24
CA VAL A 171 9.31 10.77 11.99
C VAL A 171 9.27 9.26 11.83
N VAL A 172 8.92 8.55 12.90
CA VAL A 172 8.63 7.11 12.82
C VAL A 172 7.27 6.93 12.13
N PRO A 173 7.19 6.17 11.02
CA PRO A 173 5.93 5.95 10.31
C PRO A 173 4.87 5.29 11.19
N GLU A 174 3.60 5.66 10.97
CA GLU A 174 2.44 4.88 11.43
C GLU A 174 2.22 3.68 10.50
N ILE A 175 1.71 2.57 11.04
CA ILE A 175 1.24 1.45 10.23
C ILE A 175 -0.29 1.34 10.30
N VAL A 176 -0.93 1.30 9.14
CA VAL A 176 -2.33 0.93 8.99
C VAL A 176 -2.35 -0.46 8.41
N PHE A 177 -2.72 -1.44 9.24
CA PHE A 177 -2.90 -2.81 8.81
C PHE A 177 -4.36 -3.03 8.41
N TRP A 178 -4.57 -3.43 7.17
CA TRP A 178 -5.87 -3.59 6.56
C TRP A 178 -6.12 -5.06 6.23
N ASN A 179 -6.97 -5.69 7.02
CA ASN A 179 -7.47 -7.04 6.76
C ASN A 179 -8.57 -7.00 5.68
N LEU A 180 -8.29 -7.60 4.52
CA LEU A 180 -9.12 -7.63 3.33
C LEU A 180 -10.13 -8.78 3.31
N ARG A 181 -10.14 -9.66 4.32
CA ARG A 181 -11.12 -10.73 4.42
C ARG A 181 -12.54 -10.16 4.53
N ASP A 182 -13.49 -10.83 3.88
CA ASP A 182 -14.90 -10.41 3.87
C ASP A 182 -15.46 -10.44 5.31
N SER A 183 -15.70 -9.25 5.87
CA SER A 183 -16.32 -9.06 7.17
C SER A 183 -17.62 -8.28 6.99
N SER A 184 -18.70 -8.73 7.64
CA SER A 184 -20.01 -8.08 7.61
C SER A 184 -20.04 -6.69 8.26
N SER A 185 -18.92 -6.26 8.87
CA SER A 185 -18.76 -4.96 9.50
C SER A 185 -17.33 -4.44 9.33
N THR A 186 -17.19 -3.14 9.09
CA THR A 186 -15.89 -2.43 9.10
C THR A 186 -15.62 -1.92 10.51
N SER A 187 -14.52 -2.36 11.11
CA SER A 187 -14.00 -1.85 12.38
C SER A 187 -12.67 -1.14 12.14
N VAL A 188 -12.45 -0.05 12.87
CA VAL A 188 -11.15 0.60 12.98
C VAL A 188 -10.75 0.62 14.44
N THR A 189 -9.64 -0.02 14.78
CA THR A 189 -9.08 0.00 16.13
C THR A 189 -7.74 0.71 16.09
N VAL A 190 -7.65 1.86 16.76
CA VAL A 190 -6.38 2.57 16.93
C VAL A 190 -5.73 2.07 18.21
N SER A 191 -4.51 1.55 18.10
CA SER A 191 -3.68 1.18 19.24
C SER A 191 -2.75 2.35 19.59
N ASP A 192 -2.43 2.52 20.87
CA ASP A 192 -1.52 3.56 21.38
C ASP A 192 -0.05 3.42 20.91
N LYS A 193 0.22 2.51 19.96
CA LYS A 193 1.56 2.07 19.55
C LYS A 193 1.80 2.22 18.04
N GLY A 194 1.25 3.28 17.45
CA GLY A 194 1.48 3.61 16.04
C GLY A 194 0.91 2.60 15.03
N VAL A 195 -0.03 1.74 15.46
CA VAL A 195 -0.76 0.81 14.60
C VAL A 195 -2.26 1.10 14.62
N ALA A 196 -2.85 1.21 13.44
CA ALA A 196 -4.30 1.20 13.25
C ALA A 196 -4.70 -0.07 12.50
N LEU A 197 -5.67 -0.79 13.03
CA LEU A 197 -6.23 -1.99 12.41
C LEU A 197 -7.53 -1.62 11.70
N VAL A 198 -7.66 -2.04 10.45
CA VAL A 198 -8.82 -1.79 9.59
C VAL A 198 -9.29 -3.14 9.04
N SER A 199 -10.58 -3.45 9.17
CA SER A 199 -11.12 -4.72 8.67
C SER A 199 -12.25 -4.50 7.66
N GLY A 200 -12.27 -5.33 6.62
CA GLY A 200 -13.32 -5.38 5.61
C GLY A 200 -13.19 -4.33 4.50
N PHE A 201 -14.06 -4.43 3.50
CA PHE A 201 -14.09 -3.55 2.34
C PHE A 201 -15.45 -2.83 2.24
N SER A 202 -15.47 -1.50 2.40
CA SER A 202 -16.70 -0.72 2.23
C SER A 202 -16.45 0.58 1.48
N LYS A 203 -17.44 1.00 0.66
CA LYS A 203 -17.41 2.29 -0.05
C LYS A 203 -17.25 3.47 0.91
N ASN A 204 -17.75 3.35 2.14
CA ASN A 204 -17.62 4.38 3.17
C ASN A 204 -16.20 4.46 3.70
N LEU A 205 -15.51 3.33 3.86
CA LEU A 205 -14.10 3.31 4.24
C LEU A 205 -13.23 3.94 3.15
N MET A 206 -13.50 3.66 1.88
CA MET A 206 -12.83 4.31 0.75
C MET A 206 -13.10 5.83 0.73
N LYS A 207 -14.33 6.26 1.01
CA LYS A 207 -14.63 7.69 1.18
C LYS A 207 -13.90 8.29 2.38
N LEU A 208 -13.83 7.64 3.53
CA LEU A 208 -13.06 8.14 4.68
C LEU A 208 -11.57 8.26 4.32
N PHE A 209 -11.06 7.28 3.59
CA PHE A 209 -9.68 7.22 3.12
C PHE A 209 -9.33 8.34 2.12
N PHE A 210 -10.23 8.65 1.18
CA PHE A 210 -9.98 9.64 0.12
C PHE A 210 -10.60 11.03 0.38
N ASP A 211 -11.67 11.12 1.17
CA ASP A 211 -12.48 12.34 1.41
C ASP A 211 -12.39 12.87 2.84
N GLY A 212 -11.78 12.17 3.82
CA GLY A 212 -11.72 12.59 5.23
C GLY A 212 -11.15 13.99 5.50
N ASP A 213 -12.01 15.01 5.45
CA ASP A 213 -12.09 16.23 6.25
C ASP A 213 -13.22 17.11 5.68
N ASP A 214 -14.47 16.71 5.97
CA ASP A 214 -15.67 17.56 5.83
C ASP A 214 -16.57 17.42 7.08
N TYR A 215 -15.98 17.07 8.22
CA TYR A 215 -16.62 17.29 9.50
C TYR A 215 -16.10 18.61 10.06
N GLN A 216 -16.74 19.70 9.63
CA GLN A 216 -16.77 20.90 10.46
C GLN A 216 -17.23 20.49 11.86
N THR A 217 -16.39 20.82 12.83
CA THR A 217 -16.76 20.89 14.24
C THR A 217 -18.04 21.72 14.34
N MET A 218 -19.15 21.09 14.75
CA MET A 218 -20.29 21.79 15.34
C MET A 218 -20.04 21.95 16.83
#